data_AF-A0A7H8JRV4-F1
#
_entry.id   AF-A0A7H8JRV4-F1
#
_cell.length_a   1.000
_cell.length_b   1.000
_cell.length_c   1.000
_cell.angle_alpha   90.00
_cell.angle_beta   90.00
_cell.angle_gamma   90.00
#
_symmetry.space_group_name_H-M   'P 1'
#
loop_
_entity.id
_entity.type
_entity.pdbx_description
1 polymer ?
#
loop_
_entity_poly.entity_id
_entity_poly.type
_entity_poly.pdbx_seq_one_letter_code
_entity_poly.pdbx_strand_id
1 'polypeptide(L)'
;MALQRGMGNRAVAEMLQRAGQSGTRERDTGGETADRPQAARAVVQRMQTSAGNRAVAALMVQRMDDEGLTLGANTSGQSKAANPAFEAEAMAFERKLAAKASSHASANGAMAVMAAKAKAYIRSGVGDAWDHADQRLAEIFKVVGQEGVEKSGFVGTAVDDVMAVFDEGNLSERYTHIVRFFTEVLARDLAGSAKRTEIDERMKEAQLNMPFLQDRRRAMARDGKGPESVTTRDIAPLPPDSAVHHQGAARVRRNDVLKALHPDREPGETGRTDHTVAQTGLEFSDRQNAVHTKDDPGWDKERDALKWAAGAKVWMINEKNAWVAAQRKLSLPLGGGPSGTTNTMMSAATALGADKYGARLASIAFLVGASHHTLVEIMAAAEPFGCEYDPTQEIYRNVKPLTEEELRACGKDGKFPGETAPARTGTGA
;
A
#
# COMPACT_ATOMS: atom_id res chain seq x y z
N MET A 1 5.09 -22.48 54.95
CA MET A 1 5.10 -21.04 54.63
C MET A 1 6.52 -20.64 54.26
N ALA A 2 6.67 -19.99 53.11
CA ALA A 2 7.81 -19.22 52.63
C ALA A 2 9.23 -19.80 52.77
N LEU A 3 9.77 -20.33 51.67
CA LEU A 3 11.18 -20.21 51.27
C LEU A 3 11.36 -20.73 49.83
N GLN A 4 12.00 -19.92 48.98
CA GLN A 4 12.57 -20.17 47.63
C GLN A 4 11.99 -19.26 46.53
N ARG A 5 12.67 -18.12 46.28
CA ARG A 5 12.93 -17.59 44.93
C ARG A 5 14.19 -16.74 45.00
N GLY A 6 15.17 -17.03 44.14
CA GLY A 6 16.37 -16.21 44.06
C GLY A 6 17.52 -16.78 43.25
N MET A 7 17.28 -17.34 42.06
CA MET A 7 18.33 -17.50 41.04
C MET A 7 17.69 -17.49 39.65
N GLY A 8 18.09 -16.54 38.81
CA GLY A 8 17.66 -16.55 37.41
C GLY A 8 17.83 -15.26 36.61
N ASN A 9 18.84 -14.40 36.86
CA ASN A 9 19.11 -13.23 36.00
C ASN A 9 20.58 -13.11 35.54
N ARG A 10 21.41 -14.15 35.74
CA ARG A 10 22.83 -14.10 35.33
C ARG A 10 23.11 -14.75 33.96
N ALA A 11 22.27 -15.69 33.52
CA ALA A 11 22.46 -16.39 32.25
C ALA A 11 22.02 -15.59 31.01
N VAL A 12 21.16 -14.57 31.17
CA VAL A 12 20.66 -13.75 30.04
C VAL A 12 21.63 -12.60 29.72
N ALA A 13 22.38 -12.10 30.71
CA ALA A 13 23.37 -11.04 30.51
C ALA A 13 24.63 -11.52 29.74
N GLU A 14 25.04 -12.78 29.93
CA GLU A 14 26.23 -13.33 29.25
C GLU A 14 25.97 -13.70 27.78
N MET A 15 24.71 -13.91 27.38
CA MET A 15 24.37 -14.26 26.01
C MET A 15 24.38 -13.05 25.05
N LEU A 16 24.10 -11.85 25.57
CA LEU A 16 24.10 -10.60 24.79
C LEU A 16 25.50 -9.99 24.63
N GLN A 17 26.48 -10.40 25.43
CA GLN A 17 27.86 -9.89 25.34
C GLN A 17 28.71 -10.59 24.27
N ARG A 18 28.23 -11.70 23.67
CA ARG A 18 28.95 -12.46 22.63
C ARG A 18 28.55 -12.14 21.19
N ALA A 19 27.54 -11.30 20.97
CA ALA A 19 27.06 -10.95 19.62
C ALA A 19 27.66 -9.63 19.06
N GLY A 20 28.50 -8.93 19.83
CA GLY A 20 28.97 -7.58 19.51
C GLY A 20 30.45 -7.44 19.13
N GLN A 21 31.06 -8.43 18.46
CA GLN A 21 32.46 -8.32 18.01
C GLN A 21 32.67 -8.80 16.57
N SER A 22 32.50 -7.88 15.63
CA SER A 22 33.26 -7.74 14.38
C SER A 22 32.93 -6.33 13.88
N GLY A 23 33.84 -5.37 13.78
CA GLY A 23 35.23 -5.36 13.41
C GLY A 23 35.42 -4.04 12.66
N THR A 24 35.77 -2.98 13.39
CA THR A 24 36.19 -1.69 12.85
C THR A 24 37.51 -1.87 12.09
N ARG A 25 37.63 -1.24 10.92
CA ARG A 25 38.94 -0.94 10.34
C ARG A 25 38.96 0.53 9.94
N GLU A 26 39.72 1.27 10.74
CA GLU A 26 40.15 2.65 10.53
C GLU A 26 40.84 2.82 9.18
N ARG A 27 40.59 3.98 8.54
CA ARG A 27 41.64 4.75 7.90
C ARG A 27 41.44 6.22 8.19
N ASP A 28 42.36 6.70 9.02
CA ASP A 28 42.77 8.08 9.18
C ASP A 28 43.49 8.58 7.91
N THR A 29 43.17 9.79 7.47
CA THR A 29 44.15 10.81 7.03
C THR A 29 43.47 12.18 7.09
N GLY A 30 44.07 13.09 7.88
CA GLY A 30 43.67 14.49 8.06
C GLY A 30 43.78 15.35 6.78
N GLY A 31 43.60 16.66 6.82
CA GLY A 31 43.33 17.59 7.89
C GLY A 31 43.13 18.99 7.28
N GLU A 32 42.73 19.92 8.16
CA GLU A 32 42.90 21.37 8.09
C GLU A 32 42.08 22.28 7.17
N THR A 33 41.42 23.21 7.89
CA THR A 33 41.17 24.64 7.64
C THR A 33 39.87 25.11 7.01
N ALA A 34 39.35 26.15 7.67
CA ALA A 34 38.07 26.82 7.52
C ALA A 34 38.05 27.78 6.32
N ASP A 35 36.90 27.93 5.66
CA ASP A 35 36.36 29.25 5.38
C ASP A 35 34.86 29.24 5.01
N ARG A 36 34.22 30.41 5.22
CA ARG A 36 32.78 30.71 5.10
C ARG A 36 32.23 30.70 3.65
N PRO A 37 30.89 30.72 3.46
CA PRO A 37 30.23 30.18 2.27
C PRO A 37 30.11 31.21 1.12
N GLN A 38 30.33 30.75 -0.11
CA GLN A 38 29.92 31.46 -1.33
C GLN A 38 28.78 30.72 -2.03
N ALA A 39 27.75 31.49 -2.38
CA ALA A 39 26.56 31.08 -3.10
C ALA A 39 26.92 30.48 -4.48
N ALA A 40 26.59 29.21 -4.68
CA ALA A 40 26.71 28.54 -5.98
C ALA A 40 25.37 28.59 -6.73
N ARG A 41 25.36 29.39 -7.80
CA ARG A 41 24.34 29.38 -8.85
C ARG A 41 24.26 27.99 -9.48
N ALA A 42 23.12 27.33 -9.36
CA ALA A 42 22.81 26.13 -10.13
C ALA A 42 22.64 26.49 -11.61
N VAL A 43 23.63 26.14 -12.42
CA VAL A 43 23.56 26.19 -13.88
C VAL A 43 22.69 25.02 -14.34
N VAL A 44 21.58 25.38 -15.00
CA VAL A 44 20.70 24.48 -15.73
C VAL A 44 21.50 23.76 -16.81
N GLN A 45 21.86 22.51 -16.57
CA GLN A 45 22.32 21.58 -17.60
C GLN A 45 21.20 20.56 -17.85
N ARG A 46 20.12 21.03 -18.47
CA ARG A 46 19.04 20.18 -19.01
C ARG A 46 18.99 20.42 -20.52
N MET A 47 18.82 19.33 -21.28
CA MET A 47 18.56 19.25 -22.72
C MET A 47 19.75 18.97 -23.66
N GLN A 48 20.37 17.79 -23.53
CA GLN A 48 20.98 17.10 -24.68
C GLN A 48 20.73 15.57 -24.71
N THR A 49 19.76 15.04 -23.95
CA THR A 49 19.49 13.58 -23.85
C THR A 49 18.21 13.10 -24.59
N SER A 50 17.54 13.94 -25.38
CA SER A 50 16.18 13.62 -25.85
C SER A 50 16.10 12.67 -27.06
N ALA A 51 17.07 12.66 -27.96
CA ALA A 51 16.99 11.87 -29.19
C ALA A 51 17.37 10.38 -28.97
N GLY A 52 18.49 10.11 -28.30
CA GLY A 52 18.94 8.75 -28.00
C GLY A 52 17.99 7.98 -27.07
N ASN A 53 17.41 8.67 -26.08
CA ASN A 53 16.44 8.06 -25.17
C ASN A 53 15.12 7.68 -25.86
N ARG A 54 14.72 8.38 -26.93
CA ARG A 54 13.49 8.06 -27.67
C ARG A 54 13.62 6.80 -28.52
N ALA A 55 14.77 6.59 -29.19
CA ALA A 55 15.00 5.39 -29.99
C ALA A 55 15.08 4.13 -29.11
N VAL A 56 15.77 4.22 -27.96
CA VAL A 56 15.82 3.13 -26.98
C VAL A 56 14.44 2.89 -26.37
N ALA A 57 13.70 3.94 -25.99
CA ALA A 57 12.34 3.78 -25.49
C ALA A 57 11.40 3.14 -26.54
N ALA A 58 11.52 3.52 -27.82
CA ALA A 58 10.72 2.93 -28.90
C ALA A 58 11.04 1.45 -29.13
N LEU A 59 12.32 1.06 -29.12
CA LEU A 59 12.74 -0.33 -29.26
C LEU A 59 12.31 -1.19 -28.06
N MET A 60 12.34 -0.61 -26.85
CA MET A 60 11.83 -1.25 -25.63
C MET A 60 10.32 -1.47 -25.70
N VAL A 61 9.56 -0.45 -26.08
CA VAL A 61 8.11 -0.55 -26.28
C VAL A 61 7.78 -1.66 -27.29
N GLN A 62 8.55 -1.78 -28.37
CA GLN A 62 8.32 -2.82 -29.38
C GLN A 62 8.57 -4.24 -28.85
N ARG A 63 9.68 -4.49 -28.13
CA ARG A 63 9.93 -5.81 -27.51
C ARG A 63 8.92 -6.14 -26.40
N MET A 64 8.49 -5.15 -25.64
CA MET A 64 7.49 -5.31 -24.59
C MET A 64 6.12 -5.66 -25.21
N ASP A 65 5.76 -5.04 -26.34
CA ASP A 65 4.55 -5.39 -27.09
C ASP A 65 4.59 -6.84 -27.64
N ASP A 66 5.74 -7.34 -28.10
CA ASP A 66 5.91 -8.74 -28.55
C ASP A 66 5.67 -9.75 -27.41
N GLU A 67 6.12 -9.40 -26.20
CA GLU A 67 5.86 -10.19 -24.99
C GLU A 67 4.43 -10.04 -24.45
N GLY A 68 3.67 -9.06 -24.95
CA GLY A 68 2.33 -8.72 -24.47
C GLY A 68 2.37 -8.00 -23.13
N LEU A 69 3.43 -7.24 -22.85
CA LEU A 69 3.62 -6.49 -21.62
C LEU A 69 3.47 -4.98 -21.87
N THR A 70 2.62 -4.31 -21.11
CA THR A 70 2.37 -2.87 -21.26
C THR A 70 2.44 -2.14 -19.93
N LEU A 71 2.54 -0.81 -19.99
CA LEU A 71 2.28 0.05 -18.83
C LEU A 71 0.82 0.49 -18.86
N GLY A 72 0.22 0.70 -17.67
CA GLY A 72 -1.12 1.26 -17.55
C GLY A 72 -1.24 2.64 -18.23
N ALA A 73 -2.44 3.00 -18.69
CA ALA A 73 -2.67 4.26 -19.40
C ALA A 73 -2.31 5.49 -18.55
N ASN A 74 -2.50 5.39 -17.23
CA ASN A 74 -2.10 6.39 -16.24
C ASN A 74 -0.57 6.60 -16.15
N THR A 75 0.22 5.65 -16.65
CA THR A 75 1.68 5.67 -16.57
C THR A 75 2.33 5.91 -17.93
N SER A 76 1.78 5.33 -19.00
CA SER A 76 2.32 5.46 -20.36
C SER A 76 1.79 6.67 -21.13
N GLY A 77 0.61 7.19 -20.74
CA GLY A 77 -0.15 8.13 -21.57
C GLY A 77 -0.76 7.50 -22.82
N GLN A 78 -0.64 6.18 -22.99
CA GLN A 78 -1.17 5.43 -24.13
C GLN A 78 -2.21 4.43 -23.65
N SER A 79 -3.44 4.59 -24.15
CA SER A 79 -4.53 3.67 -23.87
C SER A 79 -4.44 2.43 -24.77
N LYS A 80 -4.64 1.25 -24.17
CA LYS A 80 -4.90 -0.01 -24.88
C LYS A 80 -6.37 -0.45 -24.75
N ALA A 81 -7.23 0.44 -24.25
CA ALA A 81 -8.66 0.19 -24.11
C ALA A 81 -9.38 0.18 -25.47
N ALA A 82 -10.47 -0.58 -25.59
CA ALA A 82 -11.31 -0.56 -26.79
C ALA A 82 -11.95 0.82 -27.04
N ASN A 83 -12.22 1.57 -25.97
CA ASN A 83 -12.70 2.94 -25.98
C ASN A 83 -11.80 3.82 -25.07
N PRO A 84 -10.75 4.44 -25.62
CA PRO A 84 -9.86 5.32 -24.86
C PRO A 84 -10.53 6.53 -24.21
N ALA A 85 -11.62 7.03 -24.81
CA ALA A 85 -12.37 8.16 -24.25
C ALA A 85 -13.07 7.75 -22.94
N PHE A 86 -13.68 6.56 -22.92
CA PHE A 86 -14.26 5.99 -21.70
C PHE A 86 -13.18 5.78 -20.63
N GLU A 87 -12.03 5.18 -20.97
CA GLU A 87 -10.95 4.96 -19.99
C GLU A 87 -10.46 6.28 -19.37
N ALA A 88 -10.34 7.35 -20.17
CA ALA A 88 -9.97 8.67 -19.69
C ALA A 88 -11.00 9.28 -18.73
N GLU A 89 -12.29 9.15 -19.04
CA GLU A 89 -13.39 9.61 -18.18
C GLU A 89 -13.45 8.82 -16.87
N ALA A 90 -13.31 7.49 -16.96
CA ALA A 90 -13.22 6.58 -15.84
C ALA A 90 -12.06 6.95 -14.89
N MET A 91 -10.86 7.18 -15.41
CA MET A 91 -9.72 7.62 -14.59
C MET A 91 -9.98 8.98 -13.91
N ALA A 92 -10.67 9.90 -14.58
CA ALA A 92 -11.04 11.18 -13.98
C ALA A 92 -12.09 11.03 -12.87
N PHE A 93 -13.07 10.15 -13.09
CA PHE A 93 -14.07 9.77 -12.09
C PHE A 93 -13.40 9.14 -10.86
N GLU A 94 -12.51 8.17 -11.07
CA GLU A 94 -11.83 7.43 -10.00
C GLU A 94 -11.00 8.35 -9.08
N ARG A 95 -10.36 9.39 -9.62
CA ARG A 95 -9.65 10.39 -8.81
C ARG A 95 -10.58 11.16 -7.87
N LYS A 96 -11.75 11.59 -8.36
CA LYS A 96 -12.75 12.26 -7.53
C LYS A 96 -13.39 11.30 -6.52
N LEU A 97 -13.60 10.05 -6.92
CA LEU A 97 -14.08 8.98 -6.05
C LEU A 97 -13.11 8.73 -4.89
N ALA A 98 -11.80 8.72 -5.14
CA ALA A 98 -10.79 8.56 -4.10
C ALA A 98 -10.89 9.67 -3.03
N ALA A 99 -11.03 10.93 -3.45
CA ALA A 99 -11.25 12.06 -2.57
C ALA A 99 -12.58 11.96 -1.80
N LYS A 100 -13.67 11.56 -2.47
CA LYS A 100 -14.97 11.35 -1.82
C LYS A 100 -14.90 10.22 -0.78
N ALA A 101 -14.18 9.15 -1.10
CA ALA A 101 -13.98 8.00 -0.23
C ALA A 101 -13.12 8.34 1.00
N SER A 102 -12.11 9.21 0.85
CA SER A 102 -11.19 9.57 1.93
C SER A 102 -11.89 10.30 3.09
N SER A 103 -12.90 11.12 2.79
CA SER A 103 -13.69 11.85 3.77
C SER A 103 -14.97 11.11 4.20
N HIS A 104 -15.24 9.91 3.66
CA HIS A 104 -16.50 9.22 3.93
C HIS A 104 -16.51 8.57 5.32
N ALA A 105 -17.63 8.68 6.03
CA ALA A 105 -17.77 8.18 7.40
C ALA A 105 -17.53 6.67 7.50
N SER A 106 -18.02 5.87 6.54
CA SER A 106 -17.80 4.41 6.56
C SER A 106 -16.34 4.01 6.39
N ALA A 107 -15.57 4.71 5.54
CA ALA A 107 -14.15 4.42 5.34
C ALA A 107 -13.36 4.72 6.62
N ASN A 108 -13.56 5.92 7.17
CA ASN A 108 -12.91 6.37 8.40
C ASN A 108 -13.33 5.53 9.61
N GLY A 109 -14.62 5.17 9.71
CA GLY A 109 -15.15 4.31 10.77
C GLY A 109 -14.53 2.91 10.75
N ALA A 110 -14.39 2.29 9.58
CA ALA A 110 -13.72 1.00 9.44
C ALA A 110 -12.23 1.09 9.84
N MET A 111 -11.52 2.13 9.40
CA MET A 111 -10.12 2.35 9.79
C MET A 111 -9.98 2.58 11.30
N ALA A 112 -10.86 3.39 11.91
CA ALA A 112 -10.84 3.67 13.35
C ALA A 112 -11.10 2.41 14.19
N VAL A 113 -12.08 1.57 13.80
CA VAL A 113 -12.36 0.29 14.48
C VAL A 113 -11.15 -0.64 14.43
N MET A 114 -10.53 -0.77 13.25
CA MET A 114 -9.33 -1.60 13.09
C MET A 114 -8.15 -1.06 13.89
N ALA A 115 -7.92 0.25 13.85
CA ALA A 115 -6.84 0.91 14.59
C ALA A 115 -7.01 0.73 16.10
N ALA A 116 -8.22 0.94 16.64
CA ALA A 116 -8.51 0.76 18.05
C ALA A 116 -8.24 -0.67 18.53
N LYS A 117 -8.61 -1.67 17.74
CA LYS A 117 -8.37 -3.09 18.08
C LYS A 117 -6.92 -3.51 17.93
N ALA A 118 -6.22 -3.01 16.90
CA ALA A 118 -4.78 -3.20 16.77
C ALA A 118 -4.04 -2.61 17.98
N LYS A 119 -4.40 -1.38 18.39
CA LYS A 119 -3.86 -0.75 19.60
C LYS A 119 -4.18 -1.54 20.87
N ALA A 120 -5.41 -2.00 21.04
CA ALA A 120 -5.79 -2.84 22.19
C ALA A 120 -4.95 -4.12 22.27
N TYR A 121 -4.70 -4.77 21.13
CA TYR A 121 -3.83 -5.95 21.05
C TYR A 121 -2.37 -5.65 21.41
N ILE A 122 -1.83 -4.53 20.93
CA ILE A 122 -0.46 -4.12 21.25
C ILE A 122 -0.34 -3.81 22.76
N ARG A 123 -1.32 -3.09 23.31
CA ARG A 123 -1.36 -2.71 24.74
C ARG A 123 -1.45 -3.92 25.66
N SER A 124 -2.32 -4.89 25.38
CA SER A 124 -2.40 -6.11 26.19
C SER A 124 -1.09 -6.90 26.18
N GLY A 125 -0.27 -6.72 25.14
CA GLY A 125 1.02 -7.38 25.05
C GLY A 125 2.16 -6.77 25.85
N VAL A 126 2.01 -5.55 26.36
CA VAL A 126 3.04 -4.83 27.12
C VAL A 126 2.66 -4.58 28.59
N GLY A 127 1.40 -4.80 28.96
CA GLY A 127 0.90 -4.61 30.33
C GLY A 127 0.75 -3.15 30.73
N ASP A 128 0.56 -2.90 32.03
CA ASP A 128 0.32 -1.55 32.59
C ASP A 128 1.61 -0.71 32.75
N ALA A 129 2.78 -1.34 32.65
CA ALA A 129 4.08 -0.69 32.84
C ALA A 129 4.64 -0.14 31.53
N TRP A 130 4.07 1.00 31.08
CA TRP A 130 4.51 1.71 29.88
C TRP A 130 6.00 2.07 29.90
N ASP A 131 6.54 2.46 31.05
CA ASP A 131 7.94 2.88 31.20
C ASP A 131 8.96 1.75 30.89
N HIS A 132 8.55 0.48 30.96
CA HIS A 132 9.36 -0.68 30.54
C HIS A 132 8.95 -1.23 29.17
N ALA A 133 7.84 -0.76 28.62
CA ALA A 133 7.33 -1.14 27.32
C ALA A 133 8.16 -0.54 26.18
N ASP A 134 8.91 0.55 26.42
CA ASP A 134 9.64 1.32 25.41
C ASP A 134 10.51 0.49 24.47
N GLN A 135 11.33 -0.46 24.95
CA GLN A 135 12.18 -1.24 24.04
C GLN A 135 11.38 -2.22 23.17
N ARG A 136 10.41 -2.94 23.76
CA ARG A 136 9.61 -3.93 23.03
C ARG A 136 8.63 -3.24 22.08
N LEU A 137 8.06 -2.10 22.51
CA LEU A 137 7.26 -1.22 21.69
C LEU A 137 8.08 -0.58 20.59
N ALA A 138 9.30 -0.10 20.86
CA ALA A 138 10.17 0.45 19.83
C ALA A 138 10.45 -0.57 18.71
N GLU A 139 10.67 -1.84 19.03
CA GLU A 139 10.82 -2.88 17.99
C GLU A 139 9.54 -3.11 17.20
N ILE A 140 8.37 -3.18 17.86
CA ILE A 140 7.08 -3.27 17.18
C ILE A 140 6.85 -2.02 16.28
N PHE A 141 7.16 -0.83 16.77
CA PHE A 141 6.92 0.43 16.06
C PHE A 141 7.94 0.71 14.97
N LYS A 142 9.16 0.18 15.04
CA LYS A 142 10.07 0.12 13.88
C LYS A 142 9.47 -0.72 12.75
N VAL A 143 8.80 -1.82 13.09
CA VAL A 143 8.16 -2.71 12.11
C VAL A 143 6.89 -2.09 11.51
N VAL A 144 6.09 -1.42 12.34
CA VAL A 144 4.79 -0.83 11.95
C VAL A 144 4.96 0.56 11.32
N GLY A 145 5.80 1.42 11.88
CA GLY A 145 5.93 2.83 11.52
C GLY A 145 6.83 3.13 10.31
N GLN A 146 7.83 2.29 10.05
CA GLN A 146 8.83 2.37 8.97
C GLN A 146 9.41 3.76 8.65
N GLU A 147 10.51 3.77 7.90
CA GLU A 147 11.06 4.99 7.30
C GLU A 147 11.01 4.87 5.77
N GLY A 148 11.09 6.02 5.09
CA GLY A 148 11.10 6.11 3.64
C GLY A 148 10.03 7.05 3.13
N VAL A 149 10.45 8.17 2.54
CA VAL A 149 9.56 9.17 1.96
C VAL A 149 8.81 8.65 0.73
N GLU A 150 9.30 7.57 0.13
CA GLU A 150 8.68 6.85 -0.97
C GLU A 150 7.50 5.98 -0.55
N LYS A 151 7.27 5.80 0.75
CA LYS A 151 6.22 4.93 1.26
C LYS A 151 5.00 5.73 1.69
N SER A 152 3.87 5.46 1.04
CA SER A 152 2.61 6.13 1.31
C SER A 152 2.11 5.90 2.74
N GLY A 153 1.66 6.94 3.43
CA GLY A 153 0.99 6.80 4.73
C GLY A 153 1.88 6.64 5.97
N PHE A 154 3.21 6.60 5.84
CA PHE A 154 4.07 6.42 7.02
C PHE A 154 4.38 7.72 7.75
N VAL A 155 4.65 7.60 9.06
CA VAL A 155 4.92 8.73 9.98
C VAL A 155 6.29 8.64 10.65
N GLY A 156 7.15 7.70 10.22
CA GLY A 156 8.41 7.42 10.89
C GLY A 156 8.28 6.34 11.97
N THR A 157 9.31 6.20 12.80
CA THR A 157 9.45 5.11 13.77
C THR A 157 9.35 5.54 15.23
N ALA A 158 9.13 6.84 15.47
CA ALA A 158 8.94 7.36 16.82
C ALA A 158 7.68 6.74 17.46
N VAL A 159 7.83 6.27 18.70
CA VAL A 159 6.75 5.58 19.45
C VAL A 159 5.50 6.45 19.52
N ASP A 160 5.66 7.71 19.89
CA ASP A 160 4.55 8.66 20.05
C ASP A 160 3.82 8.91 18.73
N ASP A 161 4.55 9.09 17.63
CA ASP A 161 3.96 9.31 16.31
C ASP A 161 3.16 8.09 15.84
N VAL A 162 3.73 6.89 15.99
CA VAL A 162 3.05 5.65 15.60
C VAL A 162 1.83 5.38 16.49
N MET A 163 1.89 5.71 17.77
CA MET A 163 0.75 5.60 18.68
C MET A 163 -0.36 6.59 18.34
N ALA A 164 0.00 7.83 18.00
CA ALA A 164 -0.95 8.85 17.58
C ALA A 164 -1.72 8.41 16.31
N VAL A 165 -1.10 7.64 15.40
CA VAL A 165 -1.82 7.07 14.25
C VAL A 165 -3.01 6.20 14.68
N PHE A 166 -2.85 5.40 15.73
CA PHE A 166 -3.93 4.53 16.19
C PHE A 166 -5.07 5.30 16.86
N ASP A 167 -4.77 6.44 17.49
CA ASP A 167 -5.77 7.27 18.18
C ASP A 167 -6.47 8.23 17.23
N GLU A 168 -5.70 9.04 16.52
CA GLU A 168 -6.16 10.20 15.77
C GLU A 168 -5.64 10.25 14.34
N GLY A 169 -4.96 9.19 13.89
CA GLY A 169 -4.38 9.15 12.56
C GLY A 169 -5.42 9.34 11.46
N ASN A 170 -5.01 9.99 10.37
CA ASN A 170 -5.86 10.11 9.19
C ASN A 170 -6.00 8.74 8.47
N LEU A 171 -6.85 8.70 7.44
CA LEU A 171 -7.11 7.45 6.70
C LEU A 171 -5.84 6.81 6.14
N SER A 172 -4.94 7.59 5.55
CA SER A 172 -3.72 7.07 4.91
C SER A 172 -2.72 6.51 5.92
N GLU A 173 -2.60 7.17 7.08
CA GLU A 173 -1.77 6.71 8.20
C GLU A 173 -2.32 5.38 8.74
N ARG A 174 -3.60 5.35 9.12
CA ARG A 174 -4.24 4.15 9.66
C ARG A 174 -4.18 2.99 8.68
N TYR A 175 -4.47 3.22 7.41
CA TYR A 175 -4.44 2.18 6.37
C TYR A 175 -3.10 1.45 6.37
N THR A 176 -2.01 2.21 6.32
CA THR A 176 -0.66 1.69 6.24
C THR A 176 -0.26 0.94 7.51
N HIS A 177 -0.52 1.53 8.67
CA HIS A 177 -0.15 0.94 9.96
C HIS A 177 -0.97 -0.31 10.28
N ILE A 178 -2.25 -0.37 9.90
CA ILE A 178 -3.09 -1.57 10.01
C ILE A 178 -2.53 -2.70 9.16
N VAL A 179 -2.14 -2.44 7.91
CA VAL A 179 -1.54 -3.46 7.04
C VAL A 179 -0.25 -4.00 7.65
N ARG A 180 0.62 -3.14 8.18
CA ARG A 180 1.87 -3.57 8.82
C ARG A 180 1.63 -4.34 10.10
N PHE A 181 0.76 -3.85 10.98
CA PHE A 181 0.35 -4.56 12.19
C PHE A 181 -0.15 -5.98 11.84
N PHE A 182 -1.07 -6.07 10.87
CA PHE A 182 -1.68 -7.33 10.48
C PHE A 182 -0.65 -8.31 9.89
N THR A 183 0.22 -7.84 9.00
CA THR A 183 1.14 -8.71 8.26
C THR A 183 2.44 -9.04 8.99
N GLU A 184 2.85 -8.25 9.98
CA GLU A 184 4.17 -8.37 10.59
C GLU A 184 4.13 -8.60 12.09
N VAL A 185 3.09 -8.14 12.77
CA VAL A 185 2.92 -8.37 14.22
C VAL A 185 1.99 -9.56 14.39
N LEU A 186 0.72 -9.42 13.96
CA LEU A 186 -0.29 -10.45 14.19
C LEU A 186 0.05 -11.75 13.45
N ALA A 187 0.55 -11.70 12.22
CA ALA A 187 0.94 -12.90 11.48
C ALA A 187 2.04 -13.71 12.17
N ARG A 188 3.06 -13.03 12.72
CA ARG A 188 4.17 -13.68 13.42
C ARG A 188 3.72 -14.27 14.75
N ASP A 189 2.89 -13.54 15.50
CA ASP A 189 2.29 -14.03 16.73
C ASP A 189 1.38 -15.26 16.46
N LEU A 190 0.61 -15.28 15.37
CA LEU A 190 -0.18 -16.44 15.00
C LEU A 190 0.69 -17.65 14.59
N ALA A 191 1.79 -17.43 13.87
CA ALA A 191 2.70 -18.49 13.46
C ALA A 191 3.57 -19.03 14.62
N GLY A 192 3.65 -18.28 15.73
CA GLY A 192 4.37 -18.68 16.93
C GLY A 192 3.62 -19.73 17.76
N SER A 193 4.34 -20.76 18.21
CA SER A 193 3.83 -21.71 19.22
C SER A 193 4.15 -21.24 20.65
N ALA A 194 5.21 -20.48 20.82
CA ALA A 194 5.55 -19.84 22.09
C ALA A 194 4.47 -18.83 22.47
N LYS A 195 4.08 -18.80 23.75
CA LYS A 195 3.10 -17.84 24.30
C LYS A 195 1.70 -17.92 23.68
N ARG A 196 1.31 -19.07 23.12
CA ARG A 196 -0.01 -19.23 22.48
C ARG A 196 -1.19 -18.82 23.38
N THR A 197 -1.18 -19.22 24.64
CA THR A 197 -2.24 -18.84 25.60
C THR A 197 -2.29 -17.32 25.79
N GLU A 198 -1.15 -16.68 26.00
CA GLU A 198 -1.04 -15.22 26.14
C GLU A 198 -1.54 -14.51 24.88
N ILE A 199 -1.18 -15.01 23.69
CA ILE A 199 -1.63 -14.46 22.41
C ILE A 199 -3.15 -14.61 22.25
N ASP A 200 -3.72 -15.76 22.63
CA ASP A 200 -5.17 -16.00 22.60
C ASP A 200 -5.93 -15.06 23.57
N GLU A 201 -5.36 -14.80 24.75
CA GLU A 201 -5.89 -13.81 25.71
C GLU A 201 -5.84 -12.40 25.13
N ARG A 202 -4.70 -11.97 24.56
CA ARG A 202 -4.56 -10.66 23.91
C ARG A 202 -5.57 -10.46 22.77
N MET A 203 -5.76 -11.48 21.92
CA MET A 203 -6.76 -11.42 20.84
C MET A 203 -8.19 -11.33 21.38
N LYS A 204 -8.49 -12.03 22.47
CA LYS A 204 -9.81 -11.98 23.13
C LYS A 204 -10.07 -10.61 23.76
N GLU A 205 -9.08 -10.04 24.47
CA GLU A 205 -9.16 -8.71 25.08
C GLU A 205 -9.34 -7.61 24.03
N ALA A 206 -8.60 -7.71 22.92
CA ALA A 206 -8.74 -6.81 21.77
C ALA A 206 -10.01 -7.07 20.93
N GLN A 207 -10.82 -8.07 21.31
CA GLN A 207 -12.06 -8.45 20.63
C GLN A 207 -11.85 -8.75 19.14
N LEU A 208 -10.78 -9.46 18.82
CA LEU A 208 -10.51 -9.89 17.45
C LEU A 208 -11.42 -11.06 17.05
N ASN A 209 -11.55 -11.30 15.74
CA ASN A 209 -12.30 -12.42 15.18
C ASN A 209 -11.55 -13.73 15.41
N MET A 210 -11.74 -14.32 16.60
CA MET A 210 -11.06 -15.54 17.03
C MET A 210 -11.25 -16.72 16.09
N PRO A 211 -12.47 -17.05 15.58
CA PRO A 211 -12.64 -18.13 14.63
C PRO A 211 -11.75 -17.99 13.38
N PHE A 212 -11.76 -16.81 12.75
CA PHE A 212 -10.94 -16.53 11.57
C PHE A 212 -9.44 -16.68 11.87
N LEU A 213 -8.97 -16.11 12.98
CA LEU A 213 -7.54 -16.12 13.33
C LEU A 213 -7.04 -17.51 13.72
N GLN A 214 -7.88 -18.31 14.39
CA GLN A 214 -7.56 -19.70 14.69
C GLN A 214 -7.50 -20.56 13.42
N ASP A 215 -8.36 -20.32 12.43
CA ASP A 215 -8.27 -20.96 11.12
C ASP A 215 -6.96 -20.60 10.40
N ARG A 216 -6.57 -19.32 10.42
CA ARG A 216 -5.28 -18.89 9.85
C ARG A 216 -4.09 -19.55 10.55
N ARG A 217 -4.07 -19.57 11.89
CA ARG A 217 -3.03 -20.26 12.67
C ARG A 217 -2.94 -21.75 12.31
N ARG A 218 -4.08 -22.45 12.20
CA ARG A 218 -4.10 -23.87 11.81
C ARG A 218 -3.54 -24.08 10.42
N ALA A 219 -3.87 -23.21 9.47
CA ALA A 219 -3.30 -23.26 8.12
C ALA A 219 -1.78 -23.07 8.15
N MET A 220 -1.30 -22.02 8.81
CA MET A 220 0.15 -21.75 8.98
C MET A 220 0.88 -22.95 9.60
N ALA A 221 0.31 -23.57 10.63
CA ALA A 221 0.90 -24.73 11.29
C ALA A 221 0.96 -25.97 10.36
N ARG A 222 -0.08 -26.22 9.56
CA ARG A 222 -0.08 -27.31 8.56
C ARG A 222 1.00 -27.09 7.50
N ASP A 223 1.23 -25.84 7.12
CA ASP A 223 2.22 -25.47 6.10
C ASP A 223 3.63 -25.30 6.69
N GLY A 224 3.83 -25.63 7.97
CA GLY A 224 5.13 -25.54 8.66
C GLY A 224 5.64 -24.11 8.84
N LYS A 225 4.76 -23.11 8.79
CA LYS A 225 5.12 -21.69 8.91
C LYS A 225 5.38 -21.31 10.38
N GLY A 226 6.59 -20.86 10.66
CA GLY A 226 6.96 -20.20 11.91
C GLY A 226 7.09 -18.67 11.75
N PRO A 227 7.32 -17.93 12.87
CA PRO A 227 7.39 -16.46 12.88
C PRO A 227 8.34 -15.83 11.87
N GLU A 228 9.48 -16.47 11.58
CA GLU A 228 10.49 -15.96 10.64
C GLU A 228 10.20 -16.29 9.17
N SER A 229 9.21 -17.15 8.92
CA SER A 229 8.90 -17.67 7.58
C SER A 229 7.48 -17.32 7.10
N VAL A 230 6.68 -16.74 7.99
CA VAL A 230 5.32 -16.31 7.68
C VAL A 230 5.38 -15.09 6.76
N THR A 231 4.49 -15.08 5.77
CA THR A 231 4.38 -14.03 4.77
C THR A 231 2.97 -13.44 4.79
N THR A 232 2.78 -12.32 4.07
CA THR A 232 1.46 -11.73 3.87
C THR A 232 0.43 -12.74 3.35
N ARG A 233 0.83 -13.68 2.47
CA ARG A 233 -0.09 -14.67 1.88
C ARG A 233 -0.54 -15.73 2.87
N ASP A 234 0.20 -15.94 3.96
CA ASP A 234 -0.17 -16.94 4.96
C ASP A 234 -1.30 -16.42 5.87
N ILE A 235 -1.29 -15.13 6.23
CA ILE A 235 -2.37 -14.49 7.01
C ILE A 235 -3.51 -13.95 6.14
N ALA A 236 -3.20 -13.48 4.92
CA ALA A 236 -4.15 -13.01 3.92
C ALA A 236 -4.05 -13.91 2.66
N PRO A 237 -4.55 -15.15 2.72
CA PRO A 237 -4.53 -16.03 1.56
C PRO A 237 -5.29 -15.39 0.40
N LEU A 238 -4.91 -15.76 -0.82
CA LEU A 238 -5.70 -15.41 -2.00
C LEU A 238 -6.86 -16.39 -2.09
N PRO A 239 -8.12 -15.91 -2.08
CA PRO A 239 -9.27 -16.78 -2.23
C PRO A 239 -9.15 -17.57 -3.55
N PRO A 240 -9.30 -18.90 -3.54
CA PRO A 240 -9.25 -19.70 -4.76
C PRO A 240 -10.34 -19.24 -5.72
N ASP A 241 -10.10 -19.38 -7.03
CA ASP A 241 -11.03 -19.04 -8.11
C ASP A 241 -11.47 -17.57 -8.17
N SER A 242 -10.89 -16.71 -7.33
CA SER A 242 -11.12 -15.26 -7.38
C SER A 242 -10.20 -14.57 -8.37
N ALA A 243 -10.60 -13.38 -8.83
CA ALA A 243 -9.75 -12.54 -9.67
C ALA A 243 -8.37 -12.29 -9.03
N VAL A 244 -8.32 -12.07 -7.72
CA VAL A 244 -7.07 -11.78 -7.00
C VAL A 244 -6.13 -12.97 -6.91
N HIS A 245 -6.61 -14.21 -7.08
CA HIS A 245 -5.77 -15.39 -7.23
C HIS A 245 -4.83 -15.28 -8.44
N HIS A 246 -5.29 -14.65 -9.52
CA HIS A 246 -4.54 -14.49 -10.77
C HIS A 246 -3.62 -13.27 -10.79
N GLN A 247 -3.54 -12.49 -9.70
CA GLN A 247 -2.76 -11.24 -9.69
C GLN A 247 -1.28 -11.44 -10.08
N GLY A 248 -0.67 -12.58 -9.73
CA GLY A 248 0.73 -12.86 -10.04
C GLY A 248 0.98 -13.12 -11.52
N ALA A 249 -0.03 -13.60 -12.24
CA ALA A 249 0.03 -13.84 -13.68
C ALA A 249 -0.43 -12.63 -14.50
N ALA A 250 -1.12 -11.67 -13.88
CA ALA A 250 -1.61 -10.45 -14.53
C ALA A 250 -0.54 -9.36 -14.71
N ARG A 251 0.61 -9.49 -14.03
CA ARG A 251 1.69 -8.49 -14.07
C ARG A 251 3.07 -9.07 -13.83
N VAL A 252 4.05 -8.31 -14.25
CA VAL A 252 5.47 -8.48 -13.92
C VAL A 252 6.04 -7.18 -13.38
N ARG A 253 7.08 -7.23 -12.55
CA ARG A 253 7.73 -5.99 -12.08
C ARG A 253 8.45 -5.34 -13.24
N ARG A 254 8.24 -4.04 -13.42
CA ARG A 254 8.91 -3.24 -14.44
C ARG A 254 10.43 -3.33 -14.32
N ASN A 255 10.97 -3.22 -13.12
CA ASN A 255 12.42 -3.25 -12.92
C ASN A 255 13.03 -4.59 -13.32
N ASP A 256 12.32 -5.71 -13.11
CA ASP A 256 12.79 -7.04 -13.51
C ASP A 256 12.88 -7.14 -15.04
N VAL A 257 11.86 -6.62 -15.75
CA VAL A 257 11.85 -6.53 -17.22
C VAL A 257 12.97 -5.61 -17.72
N LEU A 258 13.13 -4.41 -17.13
CA LEU A 258 14.16 -3.46 -17.52
C LEU A 258 15.57 -4.03 -17.30
N LYS A 259 15.80 -4.72 -16.18
CA LYS A 259 17.08 -5.37 -15.87
C LYS A 259 17.35 -6.55 -16.81
N ALA A 260 16.32 -7.32 -17.18
CA ALA A 260 16.47 -8.40 -18.17
C ALA A 260 16.83 -7.86 -19.56
N LEU A 261 16.24 -6.74 -19.98
CA LEU A 261 16.53 -6.09 -21.27
C LEU A 261 17.88 -5.35 -21.26
N HIS A 262 18.27 -4.79 -20.11
CA HIS A 262 19.50 -4.02 -19.94
C HIS A 262 20.22 -4.41 -18.64
N PRO A 263 20.94 -5.54 -18.61
CA PRO A 263 21.59 -6.04 -17.40
C PRO A 263 22.57 -5.04 -16.78
N ASP A 264 23.24 -4.23 -17.62
CA ASP A 264 24.25 -3.26 -17.19
C ASP A 264 23.67 -1.91 -16.74
N ARG A 265 22.35 -1.71 -16.87
CA ARG A 265 21.69 -0.47 -16.47
C ARG A 265 20.87 -0.70 -15.21
N GLU A 266 21.16 0.09 -14.18
CA GLU A 266 20.23 0.17 -13.06
C GLU A 266 18.93 0.84 -13.52
N PRO A 267 17.77 0.17 -13.38
CA PRO A 267 16.50 0.83 -13.59
C PRO A 267 16.45 1.96 -12.56
N GLY A 268 16.49 3.21 -13.01
CA GLY A 268 16.49 4.38 -12.11
C GLY A 268 15.25 4.41 -11.21
N GLU A 269 15.04 5.52 -10.49
CA GLU A 269 13.83 5.70 -9.67
C GLU A 269 12.56 5.78 -10.54
N THR A 270 12.09 4.62 -11.02
CA THR A 270 10.85 4.48 -11.76
C THR A 270 9.80 4.06 -10.76
N GLY A 271 8.86 4.94 -10.46
CA GLY A 271 7.80 4.60 -9.52
C GLY A 271 7.11 5.78 -8.89
N ARG A 272 7.75 6.95 -8.75
CA ARG A 272 7.14 8.08 -8.04
C ARG A 272 5.86 8.56 -8.72
N THR A 273 4.83 8.83 -7.92
CA THR A 273 3.62 9.49 -8.42
C THR A 273 3.94 10.92 -8.87
N ASP A 274 3.19 11.42 -9.86
CA ASP A 274 3.29 12.82 -10.28
C ASP A 274 2.23 13.69 -9.58
N HIS A 275 1.47 13.10 -8.65
CA HIS A 275 0.38 13.77 -7.96
C HIS A 275 0.88 14.60 -6.78
N THR A 276 0.34 15.81 -6.61
CA THR A 276 0.41 16.56 -5.35
C THR A 276 -0.53 15.96 -4.30
N VAL A 277 -0.42 16.39 -3.03
CA VAL A 277 -1.35 15.97 -1.96
C VAL A 277 -2.79 16.24 -2.37
N ALA A 278 -3.09 17.46 -2.83
CA ALA A 278 -4.43 17.87 -3.23
C ALA A 278 -5.02 16.97 -4.35
N GLN A 279 -4.19 16.52 -5.29
CA GLN A 279 -4.64 15.65 -6.39
C GLN A 279 -4.97 14.22 -5.94
N THR A 280 -4.43 13.76 -4.81
CA THR A 280 -4.79 12.45 -4.24
C THR A 280 -6.14 12.45 -3.53
N GLY A 281 -6.61 13.62 -3.10
CA GLY A 281 -7.77 13.75 -2.23
C GLY A 281 -7.55 13.23 -0.81
N LEU A 282 -6.32 12.89 -0.42
CA LEU A 282 -5.97 12.46 0.92
C LEU A 282 -5.58 13.69 1.76
N GLU A 283 -5.94 13.65 3.04
CA GLU A 283 -5.43 14.60 4.02
C GLU A 283 -4.01 14.20 4.46
N PHE A 284 -3.15 15.21 4.63
CA PHE A 284 -1.79 15.04 5.14
C PHE A 284 -1.72 15.58 6.56
N SER A 285 -1.26 14.75 7.49
CA SER A 285 -0.94 15.18 8.85
C SER A 285 0.40 15.92 8.91
N ASP A 286 0.65 16.61 10.01
CA ASP A 286 1.95 17.22 10.29
C ASP A 286 3.07 16.16 10.35
N ARG A 287 2.77 14.95 10.81
CA ARG A 287 3.73 13.82 10.86
C ARG A 287 4.14 13.37 9.46
N GLN A 288 3.19 13.23 8.54
CA GLN A 288 3.50 12.89 7.15
C GLN A 288 4.27 14.02 6.48
N ASN A 289 3.91 15.28 6.76
CA ASN A 289 4.64 16.43 6.26
C ASN A 289 6.10 16.46 6.77
N ALA A 290 6.32 16.09 8.03
CA ALA A 290 7.66 15.96 8.60
C ALA A 290 8.51 14.90 7.87
N VAL A 291 7.92 13.76 7.48
CA VAL A 291 8.61 12.74 6.69
C VAL A 291 9.05 13.29 5.32
N HIS A 292 8.22 14.08 4.63
CA HIS A 292 8.57 14.64 3.31
C HIS A 292 9.60 15.76 3.37
N THR A 293 9.58 16.55 4.43
CA THR A 293 10.46 17.71 4.62
C THR A 293 11.79 17.36 5.30
N LYS A 294 11.91 16.16 5.91
CA LYS A 294 13.13 15.67 6.56
C LYS A 294 14.37 15.76 5.65
N ASP A 295 14.24 15.23 4.44
CA ASP A 295 15.36 15.18 3.48
C ASP A 295 15.29 16.31 2.43
N ASP A 296 14.26 17.14 2.48
CA ASP A 296 14.01 18.22 1.53
C ASP A 296 13.12 19.31 2.18
N PRO A 297 13.73 20.20 2.98
CA PRO A 297 12.99 21.24 3.69
C PRO A 297 12.25 22.23 2.78
N GLY A 298 12.55 22.23 1.47
CA GLY A 298 11.90 23.08 0.48
C GLY A 298 10.64 22.47 -0.14
N TRP A 299 10.31 21.22 0.15
CA TRP A 299 9.13 20.55 -0.39
C TRP A 299 7.84 21.21 0.08
N ASP A 300 7.00 21.61 -0.86
CA ASP A 300 5.70 22.27 -0.64
C ASP A 300 4.57 21.30 -1.00
N LYS A 301 3.81 20.86 0.00
CA LYS A 301 2.70 19.91 -0.15
C LYS A 301 1.62 20.33 -1.16
N GLU A 302 1.46 21.63 -1.40
CA GLU A 302 0.45 22.17 -2.31
C GLU A 302 0.93 22.22 -3.76
N ARG A 303 2.25 22.23 -3.99
CA ARG A 303 2.86 22.48 -5.31
C ARG A 303 3.65 21.31 -5.84
N ASP A 304 4.33 20.59 -4.95
CA ASP A 304 5.26 19.56 -5.31
C ASP A 304 4.58 18.19 -5.36
N ALA A 305 5.06 17.35 -6.28
CA ALA A 305 4.61 15.98 -6.36
C ALA A 305 5.02 15.21 -5.09
N LEU A 306 4.18 14.26 -4.72
CA LEU A 306 4.46 13.30 -3.67
C LEU A 306 5.63 12.42 -4.08
N LYS A 307 6.54 12.20 -3.13
CA LYS A 307 7.67 11.29 -3.32
C LYS A 307 7.30 9.81 -3.26
N TRP A 308 6.02 9.50 -3.01
CA TRP A 308 5.47 8.16 -2.90
C TRP A 308 5.65 7.34 -4.18
N ALA A 309 5.98 6.05 -4.04
CA ALA A 309 6.03 5.10 -5.13
C ALA A 309 4.61 4.65 -5.52
N ALA A 310 4.11 5.09 -6.67
CA ALA A 310 2.87 4.63 -7.29
C ALA A 310 3.00 3.17 -7.76
N GLY A 311 2.14 2.30 -7.23
CA GLY A 311 2.11 0.88 -7.60
C GLY A 311 1.91 0.66 -9.10
N ALA A 312 1.05 1.45 -9.74
CA ALA A 312 0.81 1.36 -11.18
C ALA A 312 2.05 1.68 -12.04
N LYS A 313 3.06 2.34 -11.48
CA LYS A 313 4.34 2.63 -12.15
C LYS A 313 5.40 1.56 -11.93
N VAL A 314 5.22 0.70 -10.91
CA VAL A 314 6.10 -0.42 -10.55
C VAL A 314 5.79 -1.66 -11.37
N TRP A 315 4.52 -1.85 -11.74
CA TRP A 315 4.05 -3.04 -12.44
C TRP A 315 3.87 -2.80 -13.93
N MET A 316 4.16 -3.84 -14.70
CA MET A 316 3.77 -3.96 -16.09
C MET A 316 2.61 -4.94 -16.20
N ILE A 317 1.60 -4.58 -16.98
CA ILE A 317 0.40 -5.36 -17.24
C ILE A 317 0.72 -6.45 -18.26
N ASN A 318 0.34 -7.70 -17.96
CA ASN A 318 0.39 -8.81 -18.91
C ASN A 318 -0.92 -8.88 -19.70
N GLU A 319 -0.92 -8.33 -20.92
CA GLU A 319 -2.08 -8.26 -21.81
C GLU A 319 -2.54 -9.65 -22.31
N LYS A 320 -1.70 -10.69 -22.18
CA LYS A 320 -2.08 -12.08 -22.48
C LYS A 320 -2.93 -12.72 -21.38
N ASN A 321 -2.99 -12.10 -20.20
CA ASN A 321 -3.81 -12.61 -19.10
C ASN A 321 -5.31 -12.45 -19.42
N ALA A 322 -6.10 -13.52 -19.23
CA ALA A 322 -7.51 -13.54 -19.57
C ALA A 322 -8.34 -12.49 -18.82
N TRP A 323 -8.04 -12.25 -17.53
CA TRP A 323 -8.72 -11.21 -16.74
C TRP A 323 -8.39 -9.81 -17.29
N VAL A 324 -7.12 -9.54 -17.59
CA VAL A 324 -6.67 -8.26 -18.18
C VAL A 324 -7.37 -8.03 -19.52
N ALA A 325 -7.37 -9.02 -20.41
CA ALA A 325 -8.02 -8.93 -21.72
C ALA A 325 -9.53 -8.66 -21.60
N ALA A 326 -10.21 -9.24 -20.60
CA ALA A 326 -11.62 -8.95 -20.33
C ALA A 326 -11.83 -7.49 -19.92
N GLN A 327 -11.00 -6.94 -19.03
CA GLN A 327 -11.10 -5.53 -18.61
C GLN A 327 -10.79 -4.56 -19.75
N ARG A 328 -9.85 -4.89 -20.65
CA ARG A 328 -9.55 -4.08 -21.84
C ARG A 328 -10.72 -3.98 -22.80
N LYS A 329 -11.48 -5.06 -23.01
CA LYS A 329 -12.71 -5.05 -23.82
C LYS A 329 -13.77 -4.10 -23.24
N LEU A 330 -13.83 -4.02 -21.91
CA LEU A 330 -14.70 -3.11 -21.18
C LEU A 330 -14.13 -1.70 -21.06
N SER A 331 -12.91 -1.46 -21.55
CA SER A 331 -12.22 -0.18 -21.46
C SER A 331 -12.02 0.32 -20.03
N LEU A 332 -11.98 -0.59 -19.05
CA LEU A 332 -11.76 -0.25 -17.65
C LEU A 332 -10.27 0.08 -17.40
N PRO A 333 -9.96 1.12 -16.61
CA PRO A 333 -8.59 1.46 -16.27
C PRO A 333 -7.87 0.33 -15.52
N LEU A 334 -6.60 0.10 -15.88
CA LEU A 334 -5.74 -0.90 -15.23
C LEU A 334 -4.41 -0.29 -14.78
N GLY A 335 -3.95 -0.65 -13.58
CA GLY A 335 -2.62 -0.31 -13.04
C GLY A 335 -1.64 -1.48 -13.03
N GLY A 336 -2.13 -2.72 -12.99
CA GLY A 336 -1.32 -3.93 -13.01
C GLY A 336 -2.10 -5.23 -12.84
N GLY A 337 -3.36 -5.18 -12.43
CA GLY A 337 -4.17 -6.36 -12.13
C GLY A 337 -4.72 -6.33 -10.70
N PRO A 338 -5.54 -7.33 -10.33
CA PRO A 338 -6.27 -7.35 -9.07
C PRO A 338 -5.40 -7.03 -7.84
N SER A 339 -5.96 -6.24 -6.92
CA SER A 339 -5.19 -5.65 -5.83
C SER A 339 -4.95 -6.63 -4.69
N GLY A 340 -3.71 -7.16 -4.60
CA GLY A 340 -3.25 -7.92 -3.44
C GLY A 340 -3.30 -7.13 -2.14
N THR A 341 -3.00 -5.83 -2.17
CA THR A 341 -3.08 -4.96 -0.99
C THR A 341 -4.53 -4.83 -0.49
N THR A 342 -5.50 -4.74 -1.40
CA THR A 342 -6.92 -4.77 -1.02
C THR A 342 -7.27 -6.11 -0.37
N ASN A 343 -6.85 -7.26 -0.93
CA ASN A 343 -7.08 -8.56 -0.29
C ASN A 343 -6.51 -8.62 1.14
N THR A 344 -5.32 -8.07 1.35
CA THR A 344 -4.71 -7.96 2.68
C THR A 344 -5.55 -7.08 3.60
N MET A 345 -6.00 -5.91 3.15
CA MET A 345 -6.84 -5.01 3.96
C MET A 345 -8.20 -5.64 4.28
N MET A 346 -8.83 -6.35 3.35
CA MET A 346 -10.10 -7.04 3.59
C MET A 346 -9.96 -8.22 4.56
N SER A 347 -8.82 -8.93 4.50
CA SER A 347 -8.46 -9.94 5.51
C SER A 347 -8.24 -9.32 6.89
N ALA A 348 -7.57 -8.16 6.94
CA ALA A 348 -7.39 -7.40 8.18
C ALA A 348 -8.75 -6.94 8.74
N ALA A 349 -9.65 -6.44 7.90
CA ALA A 349 -11.02 -6.06 8.30
C ALA A 349 -11.80 -7.25 8.85
N THR A 350 -11.67 -8.43 8.26
CA THR A 350 -12.30 -9.66 8.77
C THR A 350 -11.72 -10.05 10.14
N ALA A 351 -10.39 -10.01 10.29
CA ALA A 351 -9.68 -10.33 11.52
C ALA A 351 -9.99 -9.36 12.67
N LEU A 352 -10.06 -8.08 12.36
CA LEU A 352 -10.30 -6.99 13.30
C LEU A 352 -11.82 -6.72 13.45
N GLY A 353 -12.69 -7.35 12.67
CA GLY A 353 -14.15 -7.20 12.77
C GLY A 353 -14.64 -5.80 12.40
N ALA A 354 -14.07 -5.21 11.34
CA ALA A 354 -14.53 -3.95 10.77
C ALA A 354 -15.48 -4.17 9.58
N ASP A 355 -16.27 -3.14 9.25
CA ASP A 355 -17.19 -3.19 8.11
C ASP A 355 -16.44 -3.37 6.79
N LYS A 356 -16.85 -4.39 6.02
CA LYS A 356 -16.22 -4.75 4.73
C LYS A 356 -16.37 -3.64 3.70
N TYR A 357 -17.52 -2.95 3.66
CA TYR A 357 -17.75 -1.89 2.69
C TYR A 357 -16.93 -0.64 3.01
N GLY A 358 -16.80 -0.30 4.29
CA GLY A 358 -15.87 0.72 4.78
C GLY A 358 -14.41 0.40 4.49
N ALA A 359 -13.97 -0.84 4.71
CA ALA A 359 -12.59 -1.26 4.39
C ALA A 359 -12.29 -1.24 2.89
N ARG A 360 -13.26 -1.63 2.05
CA ARG A 360 -13.16 -1.48 0.59
C ARG A 360 -13.08 -0.01 0.19
N LEU A 361 -13.93 0.84 0.75
CA LEU A 361 -13.93 2.27 0.45
C LEU A 361 -12.63 2.96 0.89
N ALA A 362 -12.06 2.57 2.02
CA ALA A 362 -10.73 3.03 2.44
C ALA A 362 -9.63 2.57 1.49
N SER A 363 -9.74 1.35 0.93
CA SER A 363 -8.82 0.88 -0.11
C SER A 363 -8.97 1.70 -1.39
N ILE A 364 -10.18 2.09 -1.79
CA ILE A 364 -10.41 3.01 -2.91
C ILE A 364 -9.73 4.36 -2.62
N ALA A 365 -10.01 4.97 -1.46
CA ALA A 365 -9.43 6.25 -1.08
C ALA A 365 -7.90 6.24 -1.17
N PHE A 366 -7.27 5.28 -0.48
CA PHE A 366 -5.81 5.23 -0.38
C PHE A 366 -5.15 4.78 -1.69
N LEU A 367 -5.57 3.65 -2.26
CA LEU A 367 -4.86 3.02 -3.38
C LEU A 367 -5.10 3.72 -4.71
N VAL A 368 -6.30 4.29 -4.94
CA VAL A 368 -6.54 5.10 -6.14
C VAL A 368 -5.89 6.47 -5.98
N GLY A 369 -6.05 7.12 -4.82
CA GLY A 369 -5.44 8.44 -4.55
C GLY A 369 -3.93 8.44 -4.75
N ALA A 370 -3.24 7.43 -4.21
CA ALA A 370 -1.80 7.24 -4.35
C ALA A 370 -1.37 6.56 -5.67
N SER A 371 -2.30 6.31 -6.61
CA SER A 371 -2.02 5.64 -7.90
C SER A 371 -1.37 4.26 -7.78
N HIS A 372 -1.70 3.51 -6.73
CA HIS A 372 -1.31 2.11 -6.60
C HIS A 372 -2.19 1.20 -7.45
N HIS A 373 -3.50 1.43 -7.46
CA HIS A 373 -4.50 0.57 -8.10
C HIS A 373 -5.65 1.38 -8.71
N THR A 374 -6.41 0.75 -9.60
CA THR A 374 -7.66 1.29 -10.15
C THR A 374 -8.89 0.72 -9.44
N LEU A 375 -10.07 1.32 -9.67
CA LEU A 375 -11.31 0.89 -9.01
C LEU A 375 -11.63 -0.59 -9.27
N VAL A 376 -11.54 -1.04 -10.53
CA VAL A 376 -11.84 -2.45 -10.89
C VAL A 376 -10.94 -3.44 -10.16
N GLU A 377 -9.66 -3.11 -9.98
CA GLU A 377 -8.69 -3.97 -9.29
C GLU A 377 -9.00 -4.13 -7.80
N ILE A 378 -9.53 -3.06 -7.19
CA ILE A 378 -9.92 -3.02 -5.77
C ILE A 378 -11.25 -3.75 -5.57
N MET A 379 -12.24 -3.47 -6.41
CA MET A 379 -13.56 -4.08 -6.33
C MET A 379 -13.49 -5.59 -6.54
N ALA A 380 -12.75 -6.05 -7.55
CA ALA A 380 -12.55 -7.47 -7.82
C ALA A 380 -11.80 -8.20 -6.68
N ALA A 381 -10.91 -7.53 -5.97
CA ALA A 381 -10.20 -8.11 -4.83
C ALA A 381 -11.04 -8.13 -3.54
N ALA A 382 -12.04 -7.26 -3.42
CA ALA A 382 -12.94 -7.21 -2.28
C ALA A 382 -14.14 -8.16 -2.41
N GLU A 383 -14.48 -8.58 -3.62
CA GLU A 383 -15.62 -9.47 -3.93
C GLU A 383 -15.65 -10.76 -3.09
N PRO A 384 -14.53 -11.49 -2.89
CA PRO A 384 -14.54 -12.73 -2.11
C PRO A 384 -14.86 -12.54 -0.62
N PHE A 385 -14.83 -11.29 -0.13
CA PHE A 385 -15.21 -10.93 1.23
C PHE A 385 -16.70 -10.53 1.33
N GLY A 386 -17.46 -10.82 0.28
CA GLY A 386 -18.89 -10.59 0.16
C GLY A 386 -19.26 -9.15 -0.19
N CYS A 387 -18.35 -8.37 -0.75
CA CYS A 387 -18.67 -7.05 -1.29
C CYS A 387 -19.25 -7.20 -2.70
N GLU A 388 -20.35 -6.51 -3.00
CA GLU A 388 -20.92 -6.46 -4.35
C GLU A 388 -19.89 -5.97 -5.38
N TYR A 389 -19.74 -6.69 -6.49
CA TYR A 389 -18.85 -6.33 -7.59
C TYR A 389 -19.57 -6.53 -8.92
N ASP A 390 -19.61 -5.45 -9.71
CA ASP A 390 -20.07 -5.49 -11.09
C ASP A 390 -18.85 -5.56 -12.01
N PRO A 391 -18.64 -6.67 -12.75
CA PRO A 391 -17.49 -6.83 -13.64
C PRO A 391 -17.69 -6.14 -15.00
N THR A 392 -18.56 -5.13 -15.09
CA THR A 392 -18.83 -4.34 -16.29
C THR A 392 -18.56 -2.85 -16.07
N GLN A 393 -18.88 -2.01 -17.04
CA GLN A 393 -18.80 -0.54 -16.89
C GLN A 393 -19.78 0.01 -15.83
N GLU A 394 -20.79 -0.76 -15.43
CA GLU A 394 -21.76 -0.38 -14.38
C GLU A 394 -21.13 -0.33 -12.98
N ILE A 395 -19.88 -0.78 -12.82
CA ILE A 395 -19.08 -0.61 -11.60
C ILE A 395 -19.09 0.83 -11.07
N TYR A 396 -19.13 1.83 -11.95
CA TYR A 396 -19.12 3.25 -11.58
C TYR A 396 -20.41 3.73 -10.92
N ARG A 397 -21.51 2.97 -11.05
CA ARG A 397 -22.79 3.24 -10.40
C ARG A 397 -22.97 2.47 -9.09
N ASN A 398 -22.14 1.45 -8.88
CA ASN A 398 -22.37 0.41 -7.87
C ASN A 398 -21.22 0.33 -6.85
N VAL A 399 -20.86 1.46 -6.22
CA VAL A 399 -19.80 1.53 -5.20
C VAL A 399 -20.40 1.75 -3.81
N LYS A 400 -20.94 0.69 -3.20
CA LYS A 400 -21.42 0.75 -1.80
C LYS A 400 -20.29 1.13 -0.83
N PRO A 401 -20.59 1.90 0.23
CA PRO A 401 -21.92 2.36 0.66
C PRO A 401 -22.39 3.69 0.03
N LEU A 402 -21.66 4.23 -0.96
CA LEU A 402 -22.02 5.51 -1.58
C LEU A 402 -23.36 5.43 -2.29
N THR A 403 -24.11 6.54 -2.26
CA THR A 403 -25.34 6.70 -3.02
C THR A 403 -25.05 7.01 -4.48
N GLU A 404 -26.04 6.84 -5.36
CA GLU A 404 -25.88 7.24 -6.77
C GLU A 404 -25.59 8.75 -6.89
N GLU A 405 -26.21 9.59 -6.07
CA GLU A 405 -25.98 11.03 -6.06
C GLU A 405 -24.50 11.36 -5.75
N GLU A 406 -23.93 10.70 -4.74
CA GLU A 406 -22.53 10.86 -4.38
C GLU A 406 -21.59 10.40 -5.51
N LEU A 407 -21.95 9.33 -6.20
CA LEU A 407 -21.17 8.83 -7.33
C LEU A 407 -21.29 9.76 -8.54
N ARG A 408 -22.48 10.30 -8.83
CA ARG A 408 -22.66 11.32 -9.90
C ARG A 408 -21.86 12.58 -9.64
N ALA A 409 -21.67 12.99 -8.39
CA ALA A 409 -20.79 14.11 -8.04
C ALA A 409 -19.31 13.86 -8.40
N CYS A 410 -18.89 12.59 -8.51
CA CYS A 410 -17.57 12.21 -9.01
C CYS A 410 -17.49 12.28 -10.56
N GLY A 411 -18.63 12.30 -11.23
CA GLY A 411 -18.77 12.46 -12.67
C GLY A 411 -18.36 13.84 -13.20
N LYS A 412 -18.24 13.93 -14.53
CA LYS A 412 -18.19 15.23 -15.21
C LYS A 412 -19.63 15.68 -15.44
N ASP A 413 -20.01 16.86 -14.97
CA ASP A 413 -21.37 17.41 -15.13
C ASP A 413 -22.47 16.48 -14.58
N GLY A 414 -22.18 15.73 -13.50
CA GLY A 414 -23.13 14.77 -12.90
C GLY A 414 -23.29 13.45 -13.66
N LYS A 415 -22.46 13.21 -14.68
CA LYS A 415 -22.53 12.05 -15.58
C LYS A 415 -21.50 10.98 -15.27
N PHE A 416 -21.91 9.72 -15.39
CA PHE A 416 -20.99 8.59 -15.30
C PHE A 416 -20.10 8.50 -16.55
N PRO A 417 -18.95 7.80 -16.47
CA PRO A 417 -18.12 7.51 -17.64
C PRO A 417 -18.97 6.91 -18.78
N GLY A 418 -18.83 7.45 -20.00
CA GLY A 418 -19.59 7.02 -21.17
C GLY A 418 -20.93 7.73 -21.41
N GLU A 419 -21.47 8.50 -20.46
CA GLU A 419 -22.73 9.27 -20.63
C GLU A 419 -22.52 10.68 -21.24
N THR A 420 -21.27 11.07 -21.46
CA THR A 420 -20.85 12.39 -21.98
C THR A 420 -20.95 12.48 -23.51
N ALA A 421 -20.67 11.38 -24.21
CA ALA A 421 -20.74 11.32 -25.66
C ALA A 421 -22.21 11.39 -26.10
N PRO A 422 -22.57 12.22 -27.09
CA PRO A 422 -23.90 12.15 -27.67
C PRO A 422 -24.10 10.73 -28.18
N ALA A 423 -25.23 10.11 -27.83
CA ALA A 423 -25.63 8.85 -28.42
C ALA A 423 -25.47 9.01 -29.93
N ARG A 424 -24.55 8.25 -30.54
CA ARG A 424 -24.40 8.27 -31.99
C ARG A 424 -25.77 7.94 -32.54
N THR A 425 -26.47 8.97 -33.01
CA THR A 425 -27.72 8.83 -33.75
C THR A 425 -27.31 8.01 -34.96
N GLY A 426 -27.59 6.71 -34.92
CA GLY A 426 -27.32 5.81 -36.02
C GLY A 426 -28.01 6.37 -37.23
N THR A 427 -27.25 6.97 -38.14
CA THR A 427 -27.63 7.05 -39.53
C THR A 427 -27.72 5.60 -39.99
N GLY A 428 -28.94 5.18 -40.30
CA GLY A 428 -29.28 3.81 -40.63
C GLY A 428 -28.45 3.23 -41.77
N ALA A 429 -28.39 1.90 -41.75
CA ALA A 429 -28.21 1.08 -42.92
C ALA A 429 -29.42 0.12 -42.97
#